data_AF-A0A085BE16-F1
#
_entry.id   AF-A0A085BE16-F1
#
_cell.length_a   1.000
_cell.length_b   1.000
_cell.length_c   1.000
_cell.angle_alpha   90.00
_cell.angle_beta   90.00
_cell.angle_gamma   90.00
#
_symmetry.space_group_name_H-M   'P 1'
#
loop_
_entity.id
_entity.type
_entity.pdbx_description
1 polymer ?
#
loop_
_entity_poly.entity_id
_entity_poly.type
_entity_poly.pdbx_seq_one_letter_code
_entity_poly.pdbx_strand_id
1 'polypeptide(L)' 'MRQTDLQYWENNQDFMEGYAYRKLMFEKIEIRAENENVFIEDLQKNKLLKLDCSKRFLDLFFYKIGKK' A
#
# COMPACT_ATOMS: atom_id res chain seq x y z
N MET A 1 -9.29 6.73 -24.00
CA MET A 1 -8.33 6.36 -22.94
C MET A 1 -8.61 4.91 -22.53
N ARG A 2 -7.56 4.15 -22.20
CA ARG A 2 -7.54 2.91 -21.38
C ARG A 2 -7.64 1.53 -22.04
N GLN A 3 -6.85 1.23 -23.08
CA GLN A 3 -6.35 -0.15 -23.27
C GLN A 3 -4.93 -0.34 -22.71
N THR A 4 -4.18 0.75 -22.54
CA THR A 4 -2.80 0.79 -22.02
C THR A 4 -2.70 1.01 -20.51
N ASP A 5 -3.83 1.18 -19.82
CA ASP A 5 -3.83 1.52 -18.38
C ASP A 5 -3.63 0.28 -17.49
N LEU A 6 -3.82 -0.92 -18.05
CA LEU A 6 -3.53 -2.17 -17.39
C LEU A 6 -2.12 -2.61 -17.77
N GLN A 7 -1.15 -2.09 -17.02
CA GLN A 7 0.20 -2.62 -17.10
C GLN A 7 0.26 -3.96 -16.35
N TYR A 8 0.67 -5.00 -17.07
CA TYR A 8 1.01 -6.28 -16.48
C TYR A 8 2.33 -6.15 -15.70
N TRP A 9 2.39 -6.80 -14.55
CA TRP A 9 3.60 -6.93 -13.74
C TRP A 9 3.88 -8.40 -13.57
N GLU A 10 5.12 -8.81 -13.83
CA GLU A 10 5.50 -10.22 -13.76
C GLU A 10 5.56 -10.71 -12.31
N ASN A 11 5.97 -9.83 -11.39
CA ASN A 11 6.11 -10.13 -9.97
C ASN A 11 5.93 -8.86 -9.11
N ASN A 12 5.95 -9.03 -7.79
CA ASN A 12 5.78 -7.92 -6.85
C ASN A 12 6.88 -6.85 -6.98
N GLN A 13 8.12 -7.25 -7.25
CA GLN A 13 9.25 -6.34 -7.38
C GLN A 13 9.05 -5.40 -8.58
N ASP A 14 8.70 -5.98 -9.73
CA ASP A 14 8.37 -5.26 -10.97
C ASP A 14 7.24 -4.23 -10.74
N PHE A 15 6.18 -4.65 -10.03
CA PHE A 15 5.12 -3.74 -9.62
C PHE A 15 5.61 -2.58 -8.75
N MET A 16 6.40 -2.86 -7.70
CA MET A 16 6.88 -1.84 -6.76
C MET A 16 7.77 -0.81 -7.46
N GLU A 17 8.70 -1.26 -8.30
CA GLU A 17 9.60 -0.40 -9.06
C GLU A 17 8.83 0.48 -10.06
N GLY A 18 7.92 -0.11 -10.84
CA GLY A 18 7.11 0.63 -11.79
C GLY A 18 6.18 1.63 -11.12
N TYR A 19 5.62 1.29 -9.96
CA TYR A 19 4.81 2.20 -9.15
C TYR A 19 5.66 3.36 -8.61
N ALA A 20 6.80 3.07 -7.97
CA ALA A 20 7.70 4.07 -7.43
C ALA A 20 8.20 5.05 -8.51
N TYR A 21 8.61 4.53 -9.67
CA TYR A 21 9.05 5.35 -10.79
C TYR A 21 7.95 6.32 -11.26
N ARG A 22 6.71 5.85 -11.43
CA ARG A 22 5.60 6.72 -11.83
C ARG A 22 5.30 7.80 -10.80
N LYS A 23 5.29 7.45 -9.51
CA LYS A 23 5.08 8.40 -8.42
C LYS A 23 6.17 9.47 -8.38
N LEU A 24 7.42 9.08 -8.61
CA LEU A 24 8.52 10.04 -8.71
C LEU A 24 8.36 10.95 -9.93
N MET A 25 8.06 10.40 -11.11
CA MET A 25 8.02 11.18 -12.35
C MET A 25 6.87 12.18 -12.39
N PHE A 26 5.67 11.74 -12.06
CA PHE A 26 4.44 12.52 -12.24
C PHE A 26 3.99 13.26 -10.98
N GLU A 27 4.29 12.73 -9.79
CA GLU A 27 3.82 13.29 -8.52
C GLU A 27 4.96 13.83 -7.65
N LYS A 28 6.23 13.64 -8.07
CA LYS A 28 7.43 14.03 -7.30
C LYS A 28 7.48 13.41 -5.90
N ILE A 29 6.87 12.24 -5.75
CA ILE A 29 6.87 11.45 -4.52
C ILE A 29 7.90 10.34 -4.66
N GLU A 30 8.90 10.36 -3.77
CA GLU A 30 9.90 9.29 -3.69
C GLU A 30 9.37 8.13 -2.83
N ILE A 31 9.46 6.92 -3.38
CA ILE A 31 9.04 5.67 -2.75
C ILE A 31 10.13 4.65 -3.01
N ARG A 32 10.68 4.04 -1.96
CA ARG A 32 11.71 3.02 -2.08
C ARG A 32 11.06 1.66 -2.37
N ALA A 33 11.60 0.96 -3.36
CA ALA A 33 11.09 -0.34 -3.84
C ALA A 33 12.05 -1.51 -3.56
N GLU A 34 13.01 -1.36 -2.64
CA GLU A 34 14.02 -2.39 -2.34
C GLU A 34 13.41 -3.67 -1.74
N ASN A 35 12.33 -3.52 -0.96
CA ASN A 35 11.54 -4.61 -0.41
C ASN A 35 10.16 -4.11 0.03
N GLU A 36 9.24 -5.05 0.28
CA GLU A 36 7.85 -4.76 0.61
C GLU A 36 7.68 -3.92 1.89
N ASN A 37 8.50 -4.15 2.92
CA ASN A 37 8.36 -3.43 4.18
C ASN A 37 8.65 -1.94 4.02
N VAL A 38 9.79 -1.63 3.38
CA VAL A 38 10.19 -0.24 3.12
C VAL A 38 9.20 0.44 2.18
N PHE A 39 8.72 -0.28 1.16
CA PHE A 39 7.71 0.22 0.24
C PHE A 39 6.41 0.59 0.96
N ILE A 40 5.91 -0.28 1.84
CA ILE A 40 4.69 -0.04 2.64
C ILE A 40 4.87 1.17 3.56
N GLU A 41 6.02 1.30 4.23
CA GLU A 41 6.32 2.45 5.09
C GLU A 41 6.25 3.77 4.31
N ASP A 42 6.86 3.83 3.12
CA ASP A 42 6.84 5.02 2.28
C ASP A 42 5.42 5.33 1.76
N LEU A 43 4.62 4.32 1.45
CA LEU A 43 3.21 4.52 1.08
C LEU A 43 2.40 5.11 2.25
N GLN A 44 2.63 4.65 3.47
CA GLN A 44 1.95 5.18 4.66
C GLN A 44 2.39 6.61 4.97
N LYS A 45 3.70 6.88 4.90
CA LYS A 45 4.28 8.21 5.12
C LYS A 45 3.70 9.24 4.14
N ASN A 46 3.54 8.84 2.88
CA ASN A 46 2.96 9.69 1.83
C ASN A 46 1.43 9.68 1.80
N LYS A 47 0.76 9.04 2.78
CA LYS A 47 -0.71 8.92 2.88
C LYS A 47 -1.36 8.24 1.66
N LEU A 48 -0.59 7.46 0.90
CA LEU A 48 -1.04 6.66 -0.24
C LEU A 48 -1.68 5.35 0.23
N LEU A 49 -1.29 4.87 1.42
CA LEU A 49 -1.88 3.71 2.08
C LEU A 49 -2.31 4.09 3.49
N LYS A 50 -3.60 3.95 3.79
CA LYS A 50 -4.13 4.05 5.16
C LYS A 50 -4.47 2.65 5.65
N LEU A 51 -3.86 2.25 6.76
CA LEU A 51 -4.32 1.10 7.51
C LEU A 51 -5.48 1.55 8.39
N ASP A 52 -6.70 1.10 8.07
CA ASP A 52 -7.83 1.24 8.98
C ASP A 52 -7.63 0.32 10.19
N CYS A 53 -6.96 0.83 11.22
CA CYS A 53 -6.87 0.15 12.52
C CYS A 53 -8.26 -0.06 13.17
N SER A 54 -9.30 0.62 12.70
CA SER A 54 -10.65 0.59 13.29
C SER A 54 -11.31 -0.80 13.26
N LYS A 55 -11.03 -1.63 12.25
CA LYS A 55 -11.69 -2.94 12.13
C LYS A 55 -11.13 -3.99 13.09
N ARG A 56 -9.82 -4.03 13.32
CA ARG A 56 -9.21 -5.01 14.25
C ARG A 56 -9.48 -4.73 15.73
N PHE A 57 -9.61 -3.46 16.12
CA PHE A 57 -9.92 -3.11 17.51
C PHE A 57 -11.36 -3.46 17.89
N LEU A 58 -12.32 -3.24 16.99
CA LEU A 58 -13.72 -3.59 17.24
C LEU A 58 -13.90 -5.11 17.37
N ASP A 59 -13.27 -5.90 16.50
CA ASP A 59 -13.34 -7.37 16.57
C ASP A 59 -12.79 -7.91 17.89
N LEU A 60 -11.65 -7.39 18.40
CA LEU A 60 -11.14 -7.77 19.72
C LEU A 60 -12.05 -7.33 20.87
N PHE A 61 -12.65 -6.13 20.77
CA PHE A 61 -13.50 -5.58 21.81
C PHE A 61 -14.82 -6.35 21.92
N PHE A 62 -15.46 -6.68 20.80
CA PHE A 62 -16.67 -7.50 20.77
C PHE A 62 -16.39 -8.96 21.16
N TYR A 63 -15.26 -9.55 20.75
CA TYR A 63 -14.87 -10.89 21.19
C TYR A 63 -14.67 -10.99 22.71
N LYS A 64 -14.15 -9.92 23.34
CA LYS A 64 -13.95 -9.87 24.79
C LYS A 64 -15.25 -9.63 25.58
N ILE A 65 -16.24 -8.99 24.97
CA ILE A 65 -17.56 -8.72 25.58
C ILE A 65 -18.50 -9.91 25.45
N GLY A 66 -18.45 -10.67 24.36
CA GLY A 66 -19.31 -11.85 24.13
C GLY A 66 -18.95 -13.10 24.92
N LYS A 67 -17.92 -13.06 25.79
CA LYS A 67 -17.50 -14.17 26.66
C LYS A 67 -17.80 -13.94 28.15
N LYS A 68 -18.80 -13.10 28.48
CA LYS A 68 -19.33 -12.97 29.85
C LYS A 68 -20.69 -13.64 29.97
#